data_AF-A0A2G6KE70-F1
#
_entry.id   AF-A0A2G6KE70-F1
#
_cell.length_a   1.000
_cell.length_b   1.000
_cell.length_c   1.000
_cell.angle_alpha   90.00
_cell.angle_beta   90.00
_cell.angle_gamma   90.00
#
_symmetry.space_group_name_H-M   'P 1'
#
loop_
_entity.id
_entity.type
_entity.pdbx_description
1 polymer ?
#
loop_
_entity_poly.entity_id
_entity_poly.type
_entity_poly.pdbx_seq_one_letter_code
_entity_poly.pdbx_strand_id
1 'polypeptide(L)'
;MAIKLATIRRGGTTRCVRIDDDRAVDTGYGCAGDLLRQAGWREIAAHADGEAVELDGLDYAPLVPRAEKVICVGLNYADHIAETGRPAPTQPTLFPKFARSL
;
A
#
# COMPACT_ATOMS: atom_id res chain seq x y z
N MET A 1 -9.34 12.24 -11.03
CA MET A 1 -9.16 12.15 -9.56
C MET A 1 -8.11 11.09 -9.23
N ALA A 2 -7.42 11.23 -8.09
CA ALA A 2 -6.46 10.22 -7.65
C ALA A 2 -7.20 9.02 -7.03
N ILE A 3 -6.91 7.81 -7.50
CA ILE A 3 -7.44 6.57 -6.91
C ILE A 3 -6.67 6.26 -5.63
N LYS A 4 -7.38 6.04 -4.52
CA LYS A 4 -6.84 5.56 -3.25
C LYS A 4 -7.23 4.10 -3.07
N LEU A 5 -6.29 3.25 -2.69
CA LEU A 5 -6.52 1.82 -2.44
C LEU A 5 -6.16 1.48 -1.00
N ALA A 6 -6.88 0.51 -0.43
CA ALA A 6 -6.52 -0.14 0.82
C ALA A 6 -6.67 -1.66 0.70
N THR A 7 -6.06 -2.38 1.64
CA THR A 7 -6.34 -3.79 1.89
C THR A 7 -6.96 -3.90 3.27
N ILE A 8 -8.15 -4.51 3.37
CA ILE A 8 -8.88 -4.69 4.63
C ILE A 8 -9.06 -6.18 4.93
N ARG A 9 -9.18 -6.54 6.21
CA ARG A 9 -9.60 -7.88 6.66
C ARG A 9 -11.11 -7.93 6.71
N ARG A 10 -11.69 -9.03 6.20
CA ARG A 10 -13.13 -9.27 6.21
C ARG A 10 -13.44 -10.77 6.17
N GLY A 11 -14.22 -11.25 7.12
CA GLY A 11 -14.64 -12.66 7.19
C GLY A 11 -13.48 -13.67 7.17
N GLY A 12 -12.36 -13.34 7.84
CA GLY A 12 -11.16 -14.19 7.87
C GLY A 12 -10.29 -14.14 6.60
N THR A 13 -10.66 -13.35 5.59
CA THR A 13 -9.89 -13.11 4.36
C THR A 13 -9.48 -11.65 4.25
N THR A 14 -8.69 -11.28 3.23
CA THR A 14 -8.41 -9.88 2.90
C THR A 14 -9.11 -9.47 1.61
N ARG A 15 -9.44 -8.18 1.47
CA ARG A 15 -10.00 -7.58 0.25
C ARG A 15 -9.27 -6.28 -0.09
N CYS A 16 -9.03 -6.07 -1.37
CA CYS A 16 -8.61 -4.77 -1.90
C CYS A 16 -9.84 -3.91 -2.14
N VAL A 17 -9.82 -2.71 -1.58
CA VAL A 17 -10.90 -1.74 -1.72
C VAL A 17 -10.37 -0.44 -2.31
N ARG A 18 -11.18 0.21 -3.15
CA ARG A 18 -11.02 1.63 -3.50
C ARG A 18 -11.60 2.48 -2.37
N ILE A 19 -10.87 3.48 -1.94
CA ILE A 19 -11.33 4.46 -0.95
C ILE A 19 -11.89 5.67 -1.71
N ASP A 20 -13.20 5.86 -1.58
CA ASP A 20 -13.92 7.07 -2.00
C ASP A 20 -14.03 8.04 -0.80
N ASP A 21 -14.95 9.00 -0.81
CA ASP A 21 -15.01 10.03 0.24
C ASP A 21 -15.47 9.46 1.60
N ASP A 22 -16.56 8.69 1.63
CA ASP A 22 -17.19 8.13 2.84
C ASP A 22 -17.22 6.60 2.86
N ARG A 23 -16.76 5.95 1.78
CA ARG A 23 -16.91 4.50 1.57
C ARG A 23 -15.66 3.82 1.02
N ALA A 24 -15.56 2.53 1.33
CA ALA A 24 -14.63 1.60 0.72
C ALA A 24 -15.40 0.65 -0.21
N VAL A 25 -15.04 0.65 -1.49
CA VAL A 25 -15.68 -0.16 -2.53
C VAL A 25 -14.79 -1.34 -2.88
N ASP A 26 -15.31 -2.56 -2.74
CA ASP A 26 -14.59 -3.79 -3.06
C ASP A 26 -14.24 -3.88 -4.56
N THR A 27 -12.96 -4.13 -4.85
CA THR A 27 -12.44 -4.26 -6.21
C THR A 27 -12.52 -5.68 -6.78
N GLY A 28 -12.90 -6.66 -5.96
CA GLY A 28 -12.88 -8.08 -6.31
C GLY A 28 -11.56 -8.80 -6.05
N TYR A 29 -10.49 -8.10 -5.67
CA TYR A 29 -9.16 -8.67 -5.43
C TYR A 29 -8.87 -8.89 -3.94
N GLY A 30 -8.00 -9.84 -3.62
CA GLY A 30 -7.65 -10.17 -2.23
C GLY A 30 -6.80 -9.11 -1.52
N CYS A 31 -5.93 -8.40 -2.24
CA CYS A 31 -5.17 -7.27 -1.71
C CYS A 31 -4.71 -6.35 -2.84
N ALA A 32 -4.24 -5.14 -2.52
CA ALA A 32 -3.77 -4.19 -3.52
C ALA A 32 -2.63 -4.78 -4.39
N GLY A 33 -1.78 -5.63 -3.82
CA GLY A 33 -0.74 -6.33 -4.59
C GLY A 33 -1.28 -7.29 -5.65
N ASP A 34 -2.45 -7.89 -5.45
CA ASP A 34 -3.06 -8.80 -6.43
C ASP A 34 -3.68 -8.00 -7.59
N LEU A 35 -4.30 -6.85 -7.28
CA LEU A 35 -4.84 -5.89 -8.25
C LEU A 35 -3.73 -5.24 -9.10
N LEU A 36 -2.65 -4.77 -8.46
CA LEU A 36 -1.55 -4.07 -9.14
C LEU A 36 -0.79 -4.94 -10.16
N ARG A 37 -0.94 -6.27 -10.12
CA ARG A 37 -0.39 -7.18 -11.13
C ARG A 37 -1.19 -7.22 -12.42
N GLN A 38 -2.41 -6.69 -12.43
CA GLN A 38 -3.23 -6.66 -13.63
C GLN A 38 -2.82 -5.50 -14.54
N ALA A 39 -2.77 -5.79 -15.84
CA ALA A 39 -2.78 -4.72 -16.83
C ALA A 39 -4.08 -3.93 -16.68
N GLY A 40 -4.00 -2.60 -16.67
CA GLY A 40 -5.17 -1.74 -16.49
C GLY A 40 -5.75 -1.73 -15.07
N TRP A 41 -4.94 -2.00 -14.04
CA TRP A 41 -5.40 -1.97 -12.63
C TRP A 41 -6.10 -0.67 -12.25
N ARG A 42 -5.73 0.46 -12.88
CA ARG A 42 -6.34 1.77 -12.61
C ARG A 42 -7.78 1.79 -13.08
N GLU A 43 -8.04 1.32 -14.29
CA GLU A 43 -9.37 1.22 -14.89
C GLU A 43 -10.23 0.24 -14.10
N ILE A 44 -9.66 -0.91 -13.71
CA ILE A 44 -10.33 -1.90 -12.85
C ILE A 44 -10.75 -1.27 -11.52
N ALA A 45 -9.83 -0.58 -10.84
CA ALA A 45 -10.14 0.11 -9.59
C ALA A 45 -11.19 1.22 -9.79
N ALA A 46 -11.08 2.02 -10.84
CA ALA A 46 -11.99 3.14 -11.11
C ALA A 46 -13.43 2.68 -11.38
N HIS A 47 -13.61 1.51 -11.98
CA HIS A 47 -14.92 0.95 -12.30
C HIS A 47 -15.38 -0.12 -11.31
N ALA A 48 -14.64 -0.33 -10.20
CA ALA A 48 -15.08 -1.23 -9.14
C ALA A 48 -16.46 -0.82 -8.63
N ASP A 49 -17.36 -1.79 -8.62
CA ASP A 49 -18.79 -1.70 -8.25
C ASP A 49 -19.18 -2.78 -7.24
N GLY A 50 -18.18 -3.39 -6.59
CA GLY A 50 -18.40 -4.37 -5.53
C GLY A 50 -19.05 -3.77 -4.30
N GLU A 51 -19.23 -4.60 -3.27
CA GLU A 51 -19.87 -4.17 -2.03
C GLU A 51 -19.16 -2.93 -1.45
N ALA A 52 -19.95 -1.90 -1.16
CA ALA A 52 -19.49 -0.68 -0.52
C ALA A 52 -19.79 -0.74 0.98
N VAL A 53 -18.76 -0.48 1.78
CA VAL A 53 -18.87 -0.40 3.24
C VAL A 53 -18.42 0.97 3.73
N GLU A 54 -19.01 1.42 4.83
CA GLU A 54 -18.60 2.67 5.47
C GLU A 54 -17.14 2.58 5.94
N LEU A 55 -16.42 3.70 5.90
CA LEU A 55 -15.01 3.73 6.29
C LEU A 55 -14.78 3.50 7.79
N ASP A 56 -15.78 3.84 8.61
CA ASP A 56 -15.69 3.66 10.06
C ASP A 56 -15.66 2.17 10.42
N GLY A 57 -14.76 1.82 11.33
CA GLY A 57 -14.58 0.43 11.78
C GLY A 57 -13.89 -0.52 10.79
N LEU A 58 -13.31 -0.03 9.69
CA LEU A 58 -12.52 -0.88 8.79
C LEU A 58 -11.30 -1.48 9.49
N ASP A 59 -11.15 -2.80 9.43
CA ASP A 59 -9.96 -3.51 9.88
C ASP A 59 -8.90 -3.52 8.77
N TYR A 60 -7.94 -2.60 8.82
CA TYR A 60 -6.88 -2.48 7.82
C TYR A 60 -5.80 -3.56 7.97
N ALA A 61 -5.45 -4.19 6.85
CA ALA A 61 -4.28 -5.04 6.71
C ALA A 61 -3.13 -4.25 6.05
N PRO A 62 -1.88 -4.78 6.05
CA PRO A 62 -0.84 -4.23 5.19
C PRO A 62 -1.32 -4.12 3.74
N LEU A 63 -1.07 -2.98 3.10
CA LEU A 63 -1.56 -2.70 1.74
C LEU A 63 -1.16 -3.80 0.74
N VAL A 64 0.11 -4.23 0.80
CA VAL A 64 0.65 -5.33 0.01
C VAL A 64 1.23 -6.38 0.97
N PRO A 65 0.43 -7.33 1.48
CA PRO A 65 0.85 -8.24 2.55
C PRO A 65 1.90 -9.27 2.12
N ARG A 66 2.03 -9.51 0.80
CA ARG A 66 2.97 -10.47 0.20
C ARG A 66 3.89 -9.78 -0.81
N ALA A 67 4.50 -8.67 -0.40
CA ALA A 67 5.46 -7.96 -1.24
C ALA A 67 6.69 -8.85 -1.49
N GLU A 68 7.04 -9.09 -2.76
CA GLU A 68 8.19 -9.94 -3.11
C GLU A 68 9.52 -9.29 -2.70
N LYS A 69 9.60 -7.96 -2.80
CA LYS A 69 10.78 -7.17 -2.42
C LYS A 69 10.33 -5.88 -1.74
N VAL A 70 10.81 -5.64 -0.53
CA VAL A 70 10.74 -4.32 0.12
C VAL A 70 12.16 -3.80 0.24
N ILE A 71 12.51 -2.86 -0.63
CA ILE A 71 13.84 -2.26 -0.69
C ILE A 71 13.78 -0.95 0.08
N CYS A 72 14.45 -0.90 1.23
CA CYS A 72 14.50 0.27 2.08
C CYS A 72 15.67 1.17 1.67
N VAL A 73 15.46 2.48 1.73
CA VAL A 73 16.51 3.49 1.57
C VAL A 73 16.95 3.95 2.96
N GLY A 74 18.26 4.06 3.17
CA GLY A 74 18.85 4.61 4.39
C GLY A 74 18.63 6.12 4.54
N LEU A 75 19.67 6.86 4.90
CA LEU A 75 19.61 8.31 5.05
C LEU A 75 19.19 8.98 3.72
N ASN A 76 17.99 9.56 3.69
CA ASN A 76 17.39 10.15 2.50
C ASN A 76 16.67 11.50 2.77
N TYR A 77 16.91 12.10 3.94
CA TYR A 77 16.36 13.39 4.34
C TYR A 77 17.51 14.30 4.79
N ALA A 78 17.64 15.48 4.18
CA ALA A 78 18.77 16.39 4.39
C ALA A 78 18.92 16.82 5.85
N ASP A 79 17.81 17.22 6.49
CA ASP A 79 17.81 17.65 7.88
C ASP A 79 18.23 16.51 8.81
N HIS A 80 17.70 15.31 8.58
CA HIS A 80 18.09 14.12 9.37
C HIS A 80 19.55 13.73 9.15
N ILE A 81 20.11 13.90 7.94
CA ILE A 81 21.54 13.71 7.69
C ILE A 81 22.37 14.67 8.53
N ALA A 82 21.99 15.95 8.56
CA ALA A 82 22.70 16.98 9.33
C ALA A 82 22.72 16.65 10.83
N GLU A 83 21.61 16.15 11.38
CA GLU A 83 21.52 15.69 12.78
C GLU A 83 22.49 14.55 13.11
N THR A 84 22.78 13.67 12.14
CA THR A 84 23.67 12.53 12.38
C THR A 84 25.16 12.91 12.44
N GLY A 85 25.52 14.15 12.07
CA GLY A 85 26.92 14.59 11.96
C GLY A 85 27.72 13.89 10.86
N ARG A 86 27.05 13.18 9.95
CA ARG A 86 27.66 12.45 8.83
C ARG A 86 27.59 13.28 7.55
N PRO A 87 28.57 13.13 6.63
CA PRO A 87 28.44 13.72 5.30
C PRO A 87 27.26 13.12 4.54
N ALA A 88 26.66 13.93 3.66
CA ALA A 88 25.60 13.45 2.78
C ALA A 88 26.11 12.31 1.89
N PRO A 89 25.35 11.21 1.76
CA PRO A 89 25.76 10.09 0.92
C PRO A 89 25.76 10.50 -0.56
N THR A 90 26.78 10.10 -1.31
CA THR A 90 26.87 10.32 -2.76
C THR A 90 26.06 9.29 -3.56
N GLN A 91 25.62 8.21 -2.91
CA GLN A 91 24.83 7.13 -3.47
C GLN A 91 23.80 6.62 -2.46
N PRO A 92 22.62 6.13 -2.89
CA PRO A 92 21.64 5.57 -1.97
C PRO A 92 22.15 4.31 -1.26
N THR A 93 22.01 4.29 0.07
CA THR A 93 22.15 3.03 0.82
C THR A 93 20.87 2.23 0.72
N LEU A 94 20.95 1.00 0.21
CA LEU A 94 19.81 0.10 0.03
C LEU A 94 19.95 -1.14 0.91
N PHE A 95 18.85 -1.55 1.55
CA PHE A 95 18.80 -2.79 2.33
C PHE A 95 17.41 -3.44 2.27
N PRO A 96 17.30 -4.77 2.36
CA PRO A 96 16.02 -5.45 2.30
C PRO A 96 15.28 -5.37 3.65
N LYS A 97 13.95 -5.32 3.58
CA LYS A 97 13.03 -5.67 4.67
C LYS A 97 12.19 -6.86 4.22
N PHE A 98 12.01 -7.86 5.07
CA PHE A 98 11.22 -9.02 4.72
C PHE A 98 9.73 -8.76 4.92
N ALA A 99 8.89 -9.26 4.01
CA ALA A 99 7.43 -9.09 4.04
C ALA A 99 6.79 -9.57 5.36
N ARG A 100 7.40 -10.54 6.04
CA ARG A 100 6.96 -11.02 7.37
C ARG A 100 6.98 -9.96 8.48
N SER A 101 7.61 -8.81 8.24
CA SER A 101 7.71 -7.70 9.19
C SER A 101 6.77 -6.53 8.86
N LEU A 102 5.91 -6.72 7.85
CA LEU A 102 4.84 -5.78 7.51
C LEU A 102 3.65 -5.92 8.46
#